data_AF-A0A3D6BAK8-F1
#
_entry.id   AF-A0A3D6BAK8-F1
#
_cell.length_a   1.000
_cell.length_b   1.000
_cell.length_c   1.000
_cell.angle_alpha   90.00
_cell.angle_beta   90.00
_cell.angle_gamma   90.00
#
_symmetry.space_group_name_H-M   'P 1'
#
loop_
_entity.id
_entity.type
_entity.pdbx_description
1 polymer ?
#
loop_
_entity_poly.entity_id
_entity_poly.type
_entity_poly.pdbx_seq_one_letter_code
_entity_poly.pdbx_strand_id
1 'polypeptide(L)'
;MKKEIIILWLASFIIVFLALYISNITGKDYPITATIGIEGKKVSYRFEKTHYGKDDYIVLIRTDVNDLDGHLFWKDKNDTSWQSSKLSISDLVLSGNIPALKPEKKLDYFVELFYKDKKYILPQNKPVSLTFFGKIPAAINVLEFVLLYMGLILAVRTGLEFFNDGQKSKKFGVLTVIIFLTLIALINPLYLTYKFGFINSSIPPISRLFLSSDLIIFALWITTLIAIFRSSKLKYLPLLTAILTILITALFR
;
A
#
# COMPACT_ATOMS: atom_id res chain seq x y z
N MET A 1 12.12 -31.97 16.29
CA MET A 1 13.16 -30.92 16.11
C MET A 1 13.22 -30.31 14.70
N LYS A 2 13.78 -30.94 13.65
CA LYS A 2 13.91 -30.27 12.33
C LYS A 2 12.56 -29.96 11.65
N LYS A 3 11.59 -30.87 11.75
CA LYS A 3 10.23 -30.69 11.17
C LYS A 3 9.46 -29.53 11.83
N GLU A 4 9.48 -29.43 13.16
CA GLU A 4 8.83 -28.33 13.89
C GLU A 4 9.41 -26.97 13.49
N ILE A 5 10.73 -26.86 13.37
CA ILE A 5 11.39 -25.62 12.94
C ILE A 5 10.89 -25.20 11.54
N ILE A 6 10.79 -26.15 10.60
CA ILE A 6 10.29 -25.89 9.24
C ILE A 6 8.83 -25.43 9.29
N ILE A 7 7.99 -26.09 10.09
CA ILE A 7 6.57 -25.73 10.26
C ILE A 7 6.43 -24.30 10.80
N LEU A 8 7.23 -23.91 11.80
CA LEU A 8 7.17 -22.55 12.37
C LEU A 8 7.61 -21.47 11.37
N TRP A 9 8.62 -21.77 10.53
CA TRP A 9 9.00 -20.86 9.46
C TRP A 9 7.89 -20.75 8.41
N LEU A 10 7.37 -21.88 7.93
CA LEU A 10 6.29 -21.88 6.95
C LEU A 10 5.05 -21.13 7.48
N ALA A 11 4.69 -21.36 8.75
CA ALA A 11 3.61 -20.63 9.41
C ALA A 11 3.88 -19.12 9.44
N SER A 12 5.10 -18.68 9.77
CA SER A 12 5.44 -17.25 9.76
C SER A 12 5.31 -16.62 8.36
N PHE A 13 5.73 -17.31 7.31
CA PHE A 13 5.54 -16.85 5.93
C PHE A 13 4.05 -16.73 5.57
N ILE A 14 3.25 -17.75 5.87
CA ILE A 14 1.81 -17.74 5.55
C ILE A 14 1.08 -16.63 6.31
N ILE A 15 1.34 -16.46 7.60
CA ILE A 15 0.70 -15.43 8.43
C ILE A 15 1.01 -14.02 7.89
N VAL A 16 2.29 -13.75 7.59
CA VAL A 16 2.69 -12.43 7.06
C VAL A 16 2.12 -12.19 5.68
N PHE A 17 2.15 -13.19 4.80
CA PHE A 17 1.58 -13.09 3.47
C PHE A 17 0.08 -12.77 3.52
N LEU A 18 -0.68 -13.49 4.34
CA LEU A 18 -2.12 -13.25 4.51
C LEU A 18 -2.40 -11.87 5.11
N ALA A 19 -1.63 -11.44 6.12
CA ALA A 19 -1.79 -10.13 6.73
C ALA A 19 -1.58 -8.98 5.73
N LEU A 20 -0.51 -9.06 4.93
CA LEU A 20 -0.20 -8.04 3.92
C LEU A 20 -1.15 -8.11 2.72
N TYR A 21 -1.63 -9.30 2.36
CA TYR A 21 -2.68 -9.44 1.36
C TYR A 21 -3.96 -8.72 1.80
N ILE A 22 -4.39 -8.92 3.05
CA ILE A 22 -5.57 -8.25 3.63
C ILE A 22 -5.37 -6.74 3.69
N SER A 23 -4.21 -6.26 4.15
CA SER A 23 -3.92 -4.81 4.18
C SER A 23 -3.97 -4.19 2.77
N ASN A 24 -3.42 -4.85 1.75
CA ASN A 24 -3.45 -4.33 0.38
C ASN A 24 -4.87 -4.20 -0.17
N ILE A 25 -5.73 -5.22 0.02
CA ILE A 25 -7.11 -5.18 -0.51
C ILE A 25 -8.04 -4.25 0.27
N THR A 26 -7.80 -4.07 1.58
CA THR A 26 -8.57 -3.16 2.43
C THR A 26 -7.97 -1.75 2.47
N GLY A 27 -6.80 -1.58 1.87
CA GLY A 27 -6.04 -0.35 1.82
C GLY A 27 -6.82 0.78 1.16
N LYS A 28 -6.65 1.99 1.68
CA LYS A 28 -7.30 3.20 1.13
C LYS A 28 -6.94 3.43 -0.33
N ASP A 29 -5.73 3.03 -0.72
CA ASP A 29 -5.15 3.22 -2.04
C ASP A 29 -5.54 2.10 -3.04
N TYR A 30 -6.30 1.09 -2.61
CA TYR A 30 -6.74 0.00 -3.51
C TYR A 30 -7.61 0.54 -4.65
N PRO A 31 -7.34 0.17 -5.91
CA PRO A 31 -8.04 0.70 -7.07
C PRO A 31 -9.52 0.34 -7.10
N ILE A 32 -10.33 1.22 -7.68
CA ILE A 32 -11.75 0.95 -7.93
C ILE A 32 -11.85 0.21 -9.25
N THR A 33 -12.23 -1.06 -9.19
CA THR A 33 -12.43 -1.92 -10.36
C THR A 33 -13.90 -2.31 -10.45
N ALA A 34 -14.51 -2.16 -11.61
CA ALA A 34 -15.84 -2.72 -11.87
C ALA A 34 -16.00 -3.08 -13.35
N THR A 35 -17.06 -3.84 -13.63
CA THR A 35 -17.50 -4.14 -14.99
C THR A 35 -18.99 -3.85 -15.08
N ILE A 36 -19.38 -3.05 -16.07
CA ILE A 36 -20.78 -2.78 -16.37
C ILE A 36 -21.16 -3.44 -17.70
N GLY A 37 -22.45 -3.76 -17.84
CA GLY A 37 -23.02 -4.24 -19.10
C GLY A 37 -23.70 -3.11 -19.86
N ILE A 38 -23.28 -2.86 -21.10
CA ILE A 38 -23.97 -1.96 -22.04
C ILE A 38 -24.46 -2.80 -23.20
N GLU A 39 -25.80 -2.94 -23.35
CA GLU A 39 -26.44 -3.77 -24.38
C GLU A 39 -25.86 -5.21 -24.45
N GLY A 40 -25.65 -5.84 -23.30
CA GLY A 40 -25.12 -7.21 -23.20
C GLY A 40 -23.60 -7.35 -23.42
N LYS A 41 -22.91 -6.25 -23.75
CA LYS A 41 -21.45 -6.21 -23.91
C LYS A 41 -20.78 -5.66 -22.66
N LYS A 42 -19.55 -6.11 -22.39
CA LYS A 42 -18.83 -5.76 -21.16
C LYS A 42 -18.01 -4.49 -21.35
N VAL A 43 -18.03 -3.64 -20.33
CA VAL A 43 -17.13 -2.50 -20.19
C VAL A 43 -16.48 -2.58 -18.82
N SER A 44 -15.17 -2.82 -18.80
CA SER A 44 -14.37 -3.02 -17.58
C SER A 44 -13.40 -1.85 -17.40
N TYR A 45 -13.30 -1.36 -16.17
CA TYR A 45 -12.39 -0.27 -15.83
C TYR A 45 -11.68 -0.56 -14.51
N ARG A 46 -10.46 -0.01 -14.40
CA ARG A 46 -9.65 -0.03 -13.19
C ARG A 46 -9.12 1.38 -12.96
N PHE A 47 -9.71 2.07 -12.00
CA PHE A 47 -9.38 3.45 -11.65
C PHE A 47 -8.48 3.46 -10.43
N GLU A 48 -7.25 3.95 -10.63
CA GLU A 48 -6.24 4.03 -9.59
C GLU A 48 -6.56 5.21 -8.65
N LYS A 49 -6.19 5.06 -7.38
CA LYS A 49 -6.29 6.13 -6.36
C LYS A 49 -4.95 6.79 -6.08
N THR A 50 -3.88 6.23 -6.61
CA THR A 50 -2.53 6.77 -6.47
C THR A 50 -1.81 6.71 -7.80
N HIS A 51 -0.97 7.71 -8.08
CA HIS A 51 -0.12 7.76 -9.26
C HIS A 51 1.29 8.18 -8.85
N TYR A 52 2.31 7.55 -9.43
CA TYR A 52 3.71 7.80 -9.08
C TYR A 52 4.46 8.37 -10.29
N GLY A 53 5.24 9.43 -10.05
CA GLY A 53 6.16 9.97 -11.04
C GLY A 53 5.81 11.37 -11.50
N LYS A 54 6.30 11.73 -12.70
CA LYS A 54 6.10 13.04 -13.31
C LYS A 54 5.28 12.97 -14.61
N ASP A 55 4.92 11.76 -15.01
CA ASP A 55 4.19 11.51 -16.24
C ASP A 55 2.68 11.64 -15.97
N ASP A 56 1.90 11.90 -17.01
CA ASP A 56 0.46 12.01 -16.91
C ASP A 56 -0.17 10.68 -16.45
N TYR A 57 -1.27 10.78 -15.72
CA TYR A 57 -2.05 9.60 -15.35
C TYR A 57 -2.98 9.22 -16.50
N ILE A 58 -2.87 7.97 -16.97
CA ILE A 58 -3.66 7.45 -18.07
C ILE A 58 -4.81 6.61 -17.50
N VAL A 59 -6.04 7.06 -17.75
CA VAL A 59 -7.26 6.31 -17.48
C VAL A 59 -7.50 5.34 -18.62
N LEU A 60 -7.71 4.06 -18.31
CA LEU A 60 -7.95 3.00 -19.28
C LEU A 60 -9.28 2.30 -19.01
N ILE A 61 -10.09 2.16 -20.06
CA ILE A 61 -11.37 1.46 -20.03
C ILE A 61 -11.40 0.48 -21.18
N ARG A 62 -11.60 -0.81 -20.88
CA ARG A 62 -11.76 -1.86 -21.90
C ARG A 62 -13.22 -2.04 -22.21
N THR A 63 -13.57 -2.11 -23.49
CA THR A 63 -14.95 -2.22 -23.96
C THR A 63 -15.05 -3.21 -25.12
N ASP A 64 -16.12 -4.01 -25.14
CA ASP A 64 -16.51 -4.81 -26.32
C ASP A 64 -17.52 -4.07 -27.21
N VAL A 65 -17.95 -2.87 -26.78
CA VAL A 65 -18.92 -2.00 -27.45
C VAL A 65 -18.20 -1.15 -28.49
N ASN A 66 -18.68 -1.22 -29.73
CA ASN A 66 -18.27 -0.33 -30.81
C ASN A 66 -19.05 0.99 -30.67
N ASP A 67 -18.48 2.10 -31.14
CA ASP A 67 -19.10 3.43 -31.11
C ASP A 67 -19.42 3.94 -29.69
N LEU A 68 -18.55 3.61 -28.74
CA LEU A 68 -18.60 4.14 -27.38
C LEU A 68 -17.81 5.44 -27.30
N ASP A 69 -18.50 6.55 -27.07
CA ASP A 69 -17.87 7.83 -26.77
C ASP A 69 -17.67 7.98 -25.25
N GLY A 70 -16.69 8.79 -24.85
CA GLY A 70 -16.51 9.08 -23.44
C GLY A 70 -15.77 10.38 -23.15
N HIS A 71 -16.03 10.92 -21.97
CA HIS A 71 -15.42 12.13 -21.45
C HIS A 71 -14.87 11.86 -20.05
N LEU A 72 -13.62 12.23 -19.85
CA LEU A 72 -12.95 12.21 -18.57
C LEU A 72 -13.13 13.57 -17.91
N PHE A 73 -13.62 13.58 -16.66
CA PHE A 73 -13.77 14.77 -15.86
C PHE A 73 -12.85 14.68 -14.64
N TRP A 74 -12.13 15.75 -14.35
CA TRP A 74 -11.32 15.85 -13.14
C TRP A 74 -11.33 17.26 -12.56
N LYS A 75 -11.07 17.37 -11.26
CA LYS A 75 -10.86 18.66 -10.58
C LYS A 75 -9.92 18.52 -9.41
N ASP A 76 -9.17 19.58 -9.10
CA ASP A 76 -8.46 19.63 -7.82
C ASP A 76 -9.49 19.54 -6.68
N LYS A 77 -9.13 18.86 -5.60
CA LYS A 77 -10.00 18.67 -4.43
C LYS A 77 -10.50 20.00 -3.85
N ASN A 78 -9.72 21.07 -3.99
CA ASN A 78 -10.07 22.40 -3.48
C ASN A 78 -10.81 23.28 -4.51
N ASP A 79 -10.98 22.80 -5.74
CA ASP A 79 -11.63 23.54 -6.81
C ASP A 79 -13.13 23.20 -6.88
N THR A 80 -13.89 24.17 -7.35
CA THR A 80 -15.32 24.05 -7.64
C THR A 80 -15.57 23.66 -9.09
N SER A 81 -14.65 24.00 -10.01
CA SER A 81 -14.83 23.75 -11.44
C SER A 81 -14.26 22.40 -11.89
N TRP A 82 -14.98 21.72 -12.80
CA TRP A 82 -14.53 20.48 -13.43
C TRP A 82 -13.85 20.77 -14.77
N GLN A 83 -12.66 20.22 -14.95
CA GLN A 83 -12.00 20.14 -16.24
C GLN A 83 -12.45 18.86 -16.95
N SER A 84 -12.44 18.87 -18.28
CA SER A 84 -12.82 17.69 -19.06
C SER A 84 -11.96 17.49 -20.29
N SER A 85 -11.79 16.24 -20.70
CA SER A 85 -11.16 15.84 -21.96
C SER A 85 -11.94 14.71 -22.60
N LYS A 86 -12.00 14.70 -23.94
CA LYS A 86 -12.60 13.60 -24.69
C LYS A 86 -11.66 12.39 -24.63
N LEU A 87 -12.22 11.21 -24.39
CA LEU A 87 -11.47 9.96 -24.45
C LEU A 87 -11.13 9.60 -25.91
N SER A 88 -9.92 9.12 -26.12
CA SER A 88 -9.48 8.58 -27.40
C SER A 88 -9.70 7.07 -27.43
N ILE A 89 -10.36 6.58 -28.47
CA ILE A 89 -10.60 5.16 -28.68
C ILE A 89 -9.52 4.58 -29.59
N SER A 90 -8.91 3.47 -29.17
CA SER A 90 -8.00 2.67 -29.99
C SER A 90 -8.38 1.21 -29.79
N ASP A 91 -8.80 0.55 -30.86
CA ASP A 91 -9.33 -0.81 -30.86
C ASP A 91 -10.50 -0.99 -29.87
N LEU A 92 -10.25 -1.69 -28.76
CA LEU A 92 -11.22 -2.01 -27.71
C LEU A 92 -10.89 -1.31 -26.38
N VAL A 93 -10.13 -0.22 -26.44
CA VAL A 93 -9.66 0.55 -25.28
C VAL A 93 -9.96 2.02 -25.46
N LEU A 94 -10.70 2.60 -24.51
CA LEU A 94 -10.80 4.05 -24.35
C LEU A 94 -9.72 4.51 -23.38
N SER A 95 -9.03 5.58 -23.77
CA SER A 95 -7.94 6.17 -23.01
C SER A 95 -8.12 7.67 -22.82
N GLY A 96 -7.73 8.17 -21.66
CA GLY A 96 -7.77 9.60 -21.34
C GLY A 96 -6.64 9.97 -20.41
N ASN A 97 -6.12 11.18 -20.56
CA ASN A 97 -4.96 11.65 -19.78
C ASN A 97 -5.40 12.71 -18.77
N ILE A 98 -4.90 12.57 -17.55
CA ILE A 98 -4.93 13.60 -16.52
C ILE A 98 -3.52 14.16 -16.36
N PRO A 99 -3.31 15.48 -16.52
CA PRO A 99 -1.99 16.09 -16.39
C PRO A 99 -1.33 15.76 -15.05
N ALA A 100 -0.02 15.49 -15.11
CA ALA A 100 0.76 15.21 -13.90
C ALA A 100 0.74 16.40 -12.93
N LEU A 101 0.50 16.11 -11.65
CA LEU A 101 0.55 17.11 -10.58
C LEU A 101 1.79 16.93 -9.70
N LYS A 102 2.12 17.98 -8.95
CA LYS A 102 3.16 17.91 -7.91
C LYS A 102 2.78 16.85 -6.85
N PRO A 103 3.76 16.18 -6.24
CA PRO A 103 3.51 15.24 -5.15
C PRO A 103 2.65 15.83 -4.02
N GLU A 104 1.89 14.95 -3.34
CA GLU A 104 0.88 15.26 -2.33
C GLU A 104 -0.38 15.99 -2.82
N LYS A 105 -0.44 16.41 -4.09
CA LYS A 105 -1.70 16.92 -4.67
C LYS A 105 -2.71 15.81 -4.87
N LYS A 106 -3.98 16.19 -4.68
CA LYS A 106 -5.12 15.30 -4.84
C LYS A 106 -6.12 15.92 -5.79
N LEU A 107 -6.70 15.08 -6.63
CA LEU A 107 -7.80 15.45 -7.50
C LEU A 107 -8.90 14.40 -7.39
N ASP A 108 -10.11 14.79 -7.71
CA ASP A 108 -11.22 13.88 -7.89
C ASP A 108 -11.47 13.73 -9.40
N TYR A 109 -11.71 12.51 -9.87
CA TYR A 109 -12.03 12.24 -11.27
C TYR A 109 -13.11 11.19 -11.45
N PHE A 110 -13.81 11.27 -12.57
CA PHE A 110 -14.78 10.27 -13.02
C PHE A 110 -14.87 10.29 -14.53
N VAL A 111 -15.46 9.26 -15.12
CA VAL A 111 -15.66 9.14 -16.55
C VAL A 111 -17.14 9.07 -16.85
N GLU A 112 -17.56 9.78 -17.89
CA GLU A 112 -18.88 9.63 -18.49
C GLU A 112 -18.73 8.90 -19.82
N LEU A 113 -19.47 7.82 -19.99
CA LEU A 113 -19.57 7.10 -21.26
C LEU A 113 -20.92 7.39 -21.90
N PHE A 114 -20.90 7.56 -23.20
CA PHE A 114 -22.07 7.85 -24.01
C PHE A 114 -22.20 6.75 -25.06
N TYR A 115 -23.35 6.11 -25.08
CA TYR A 115 -23.68 5.11 -26.08
C TYR A 115 -25.12 5.31 -26.53
N LYS A 116 -25.29 5.68 -27.81
CA LYS A 116 -26.55 6.21 -28.33
C LYS A 116 -27.02 7.38 -27.45
N ASP A 117 -28.26 7.35 -26.98
CA ASP A 117 -28.84 8.39 -26.11
C ASP A 117 -28.67 8.12 -24.61
N LYS A 118 -27.90 7.08 -24.23
CA LYS A 118 -27.70 6.70 -22.82
C LYS A 118 -26.34 7.18 -22.31
N LYS A 119 -26.37 7.73 -21.09
CA LYS A 119 -25.19 8.17 -20.34
C LYS A 119 -24.91 7.23 -19.18
N TYR A 120 -23.64 6.83 -19.02
CA TYR A 120 -23.16 5.98 -17.95
C TYR A 120 -22.02 6.68 -17.20
N ILE A 121 -22.17 6.87 -15.88
CA ILE A 121 -21.15 7.51 -15.04
C ILE A 121 -20.33 6.42 -14.34
N LEU A 122 -19.01 6.52 -14.45
CA LEU A 122 -18.04 5.60 -13.87
C LEU A 122 -17.10 6.35 -12.91
N PRO A 123 -16.99 5.93 -11.63
CA PRO A 123 -17.84 4.97 -10.92
C PRO A 123 -19.22 5.55 -10.60
N GLN A 124 -20.25 4.69 -10.50
CA GLN A 124 -21.66 5.11 -10.36
C GLN A 124 -21.98 5.98 -9.13
N ASN A 125 -21.26 5.81 -8.02
CA ASN A 125 -21.67 6.40 -6.74
C ASN A 125 -20.86 7.65 -6.35
N LYS A 126 -19.55 7.68 -6.66
CA LYS A 126 -18.62 8.73 -6.21
C LYS A 126 -17.44 8.86 -7.17
N PRO A 127 -16.90 10.08 -7.36
CA PRO A 127 -15.64 10.24 -8.06
C PRO A 127 -14.50 9.57 -7.30
N VAL A 128 -13.45 9.23 -8.03
CA VAL A 128 -12.23 8.62 -7.50
C VAL A 128 -11.28 9.72 -7.07
N SER A 129 -10.87 9.70 -5.80
CA SER A 129 -9.81 10.59 -5.32
C SER A 129 -8.44 10.01 -5.69
N LEU A 130 -7.74 10.65 -6.62
CA LEU A 130 -6.38 10.34 -7.04
C LEU A 130 -5.38 11.18 -6.25
N THR A 131 -4.34 10.55 -5.69
CA THR A 131 -3.20 11.22 -5.04
C THR A 131 -1.94 11.04 -5.86
N PHE A 132 -1.21 12.13 -6.14
CA PHE A 132 0.06 12.09 -6.84
C PHE A 132 1.22 11.93 -5.85
N PHE A 133 2.13 11.00 -6.15
CA PHE A 133 3.37 10.75 -5.41
C PHE A 133 4.58 10.96 -6.30
N GLY A 134 5.70 11.29 -5.68
CA GLY A 134 6.98 11.43 -6.35
C GLY A 134 7.52 10.09 -6.88
N LYS A 135 8.47 10.18 -7.82
CA LYS A 135 9.17 8.99 -8.35
C LYS A 135 10.08 8.40 -7.28
N ILE A 136 9.85 7.13 -6.94
CA ILE A 136 10.69 6.40 -5.98
C ILE A 136 11.70 5.55 -6.76
N PRO A 137 13.00 5.66 -6.48
CA PRO A 137 14.00 4.78 -7.08
C PRO A 137 13.70 3.30 -6.77
N ALA A 138 13.79 2.44 -7.80
CA ALA A 138 13.44 1.03 -7.68
C ALA A 138 14.21 0.31 -6.57
N ALA A 139 15.49 0.62 -6.40
CA ALA A 139 16.33 0.04 -5.34
C ALA A 139 15.79 0.35 -3.94
N ILE A 140 15.31 1.57 -3.70
CA ILE A 140 14.76 1.98 -2.40
C ILE A 140 13.41 1.31 -2.16
N ASN A 141 12.57 1.25 -3.20
CA ASN A 141 11.27 0.57 -3.12
C ASN A 141 11.43 -0.93 -2.79
N VAL A 142 12.37 -1.61 -3.46
CA VAL A 142 12.67 -3.03 -3.18
C VAL A 142 13.25 -3.20 -1.77
N LEU A 143 14.14 -2.30 -1.34
CA LEU A 143 14.77 -2.40 -0.03
C LEU A 143 13.77 -2.18 1.11
N GLU A 144 12.85 -1.22 0.98
CA GLU A 144 11.74 -1.01 1.92
C GLU A 144 10.87 -2.28 2.03
N PHE A 145 10.46 -2.82 0.88
CA PHE A 145 9.66 -4.03 0.81
C PHE A 145 10.36 -5.22 1.47
N VAL A 146 11.63 -5.47 1.15
CA VAL A 146 12.40 -6.61 1.69
C VAL A 146 12.58 -6.50 3.20
N LEU A 147 12.95 -5.33 3.72
CA LEU A 147 13.14 -5.13 5.15
C LEU A 147 11.82 -5.24 5.92
N LEU A 148 10.73 -4.70 5.37
CA LEU A 148 9.40 -4.85 5.96
C LEU A 148 9.00 -6.32 6.08
N TYR A 149 9.02 -7.06 4.96
CA TYR A 149 8.62 -8.47 4.96
C TYR A 149 9.53 -9.30 5.86
N MET A 150 10.85 -9.10 5.80
CA MET A 150 11.78 -9.84 6.65
C MET A 150 11.57 -9.52 8.14
N GLY A 151 11.34 -8.26 8.48
CA GLY A 151 11.03 -7.82 9.84
C GLY A 151 9.75 -8.46 10.37
N LEU A 152 8.68 -8.48 9.57
CA LEU A 152 7.41 -9.11 9.94
C LEU A 152 7.53 -10.64 10.08
N ILE A 153 8.23 -11.30 9.16
CA ILE A 153 8.45 -12.76 9.23
C ILE A 153 9.22 -13.09 10.49
N LEU A 154 10.28 -12.35 10.82
CA LEU A 154 11.04 -12.55 12.05
C LEU A 154 10.25 -12.22 13.29
N ALA A 155 9.41 -11.18 13.27
CA ALA A 155 8.50 -10.84 14.35
C ALA A 155 7.56 -12.00 14.67
N VAL A 156 6.86 -12.53 13.66
CA VAL A 156 5.97 -13.69 13.81
C VAL A 156 6.77 -14.91 14.23
N ARG A 157 7.92 -15.18 13.61
CA ARG A 157 8.77 -16.32 13.95
C ARG A 157 9.27 -16.27 15.39
N THR A 158 9.59 -15.08 15.90
CA THR A 158 9.99 -14.85 17.30
C THR A 158 8.82 -15.10 18.26
N GLY A 159 7.60 -14.69 17.88
CA GLY A 159 6.40 -15.00 18.65
C GLY A 159 6.10 -16.50 18.70
N LEU A 160 6.23 -17.18 17.56
CA LEU A 160 6.01 -18.62 17.44
C LEU A 160 7.06 -19.49 18.17
N GLU A 161 8.21 -18.92 18.57
CA GLU A 161 9.15 -19.63 19.47
C GLU A 161 8.54 -20.00 20.82
N PHE A 162 7.41 -19.39 21.20
CA PHE A 162 6.61 -19.83 22.34
C PHE A 162 6.28 -21.33 22.29
N PHE A 163 6.05 -21.89 21.10
CA PHE A 163 5.77 -23.33 20.90
C PHE A 163 7.03 -24.21 20.79
N ASN A 164 8.22 -23.64 20.95
CA ASN A 164 9.51 -24.33 20.84
C ASN A 164 10.45 -23.95 22.01
N ASP A 165 9.89 -23.97 23.22
CA ASP A 165 10.53 -23.65 24.51
C ASP A 165 11.17 -22.25 24.65
N GLY A 166 11.04 -21.40 23.63
CA GLY A 166 11.65 -20.07 23.56
C GLY A 166 13.16 -20.09 23.31
N GLN A 167 13.74 -21.20 22.81
CA GLN A 167 15.19 -21.37 22.73
C GLN A 167 15.88 -20.27 21.91
N LYS A 168 15.23 -19.78 20.85
CA LYS A 168 15.81 -18.76 19.95
C LYS A 168 15.10 -17.41 20.01
N SER A 169 14.14 -17.21 20.93
CA SER A 169 13.39 -15.96 21.05
C SER A 169 14.27 -14.73 21.20
N LYS A 170 15.37 -14.83 21.97
CA LYS A 170 16.33 -13.72 22.12
C LYS A 170 17.04 -13.38 20.81
N LYS A 171 17.57 -14.40 20.11
CA LYS A 171 18.31 -14.21 18.85
C LYS A 171 17.41 -13.61 17.76
N PHE A 172 16.21 -14.16 17.57
CA PHE A 172 15.27 -13.65 16.58
C PHE A 172 14.69 -12.30 16.98
N GLY A 173 14.47 -12.04 18.27
CA GLY A 173 14.05 -10.74 18.78
C GLY A 173 15.08 -9.64 18.50
N VAL A 174 16.38 -9.90 18.74
CA VAL A 174 17.46 -8.95 18.38
C VAL A 174 17.46 -8.68 16.89
N LEU A 175 17.37 -9.72 16.04
CA LEU A 175 17.35 -9.55 14.59
C LEU A 175 16.12 -8.75 14.13
N THR A 176 14.95 -9.00 14.72
CA THR A 176 13.71 -8.26 14.45
C THR A 176 13.88 -6.77 14.76
N VAL A 177 14.43 -6.43 15.93
CA VAL A 177 14.70 -5.04 16.33
C VAL A 177 15.71 -4.39 15.40
N ILE A 178 16.80 -5.08 15.02
CA ILE A 178 17.79 -4.54 14.08
C ILE A 178 17.14 -4.22 12.73
N ILE A 179 16.35 -5.15 12.17
CA ILE A 179 15.70 -4.92 10.87
C ILE A 179 14.71 -3.78 10.92
N PHE A 180 13.84 -3.71 11.94
CA PHE A 180 12.91 -2.59 12.06
C PHE A 180 13.64 -1.27 12.32
N LEU A 181 14.74 -1.27 13.07
CA LEU A 181 15.57 -0.07 13.23
C LEU A 181 16.15 0.38 11.89
N THR A 182 16.72 -0.53 11.08
CA THR A 182 17.23 -0.20 9.75
C THR A 182 16.12 0.33 8.84
N LEU A 183 14.95 -0.31 8.85
CA LEU A 183 13.79 0.15 8.09
C LEU A 183 13.38 1.56 8.52
N ILE A 184 13.21 1.82 9.81
CA ILE A 184 12.67 3.08 10.34
C ILE A 184 13.68 4.22 10.29
N ALA A 185 14.94 3.95 10.64
CA ALA A 185 15.95 5.00 10.75
C ALA A 185 16.60 5.36 9.41
N LEU A 186 16.70 4.40 8.48
CA LEU A 186 17.41 4.61 7.22
C LEU A 186 16.48 4.61 6.01
N ILE A 187 15.66 3.56 5.87
CA ILE A 187 14.93 3.34 4.61
C ILE A 187 13.63 4.14 4.53
N ASN A 188 12.83 4.18 5.59
CA ASN A 188 11.58 4.92 5.65
C ASN A 188 11.76 6.42 5.40
N PRO A 189 12.71 7.13 6.07
CA PRO A 189 12.89 8.56 5.85
C PRO A 189 13.24 8.84 4.40
N LEU A 190 14.11 8.01 3.82
CA LEU A 190 14.50 8.13 2.42
C LEU A 190 13.32 7.85 1.47
N TYR A 191 12.64 6.71 1.64
CA TYR A 191 11.50 6.29 0.85
C TYR A 191 10.37 7.34 0.87
N LEU A 192 10.00 7.84 2.06
CA LEU A 192 8.93 8.81 2.22
C LEU A 192 9.31 10.19 1.68
N THR A 193 10.58 10.59 1.78
CA THR A 193 11.08 11.82 1.16
C THR A 193 10.91 11.78 -0.37
N TYR A 194 11.17 10.63 -1.01
CA TYR A 194 10.86 10.43 -2.43
C TYR A 194 9.36 10.38 -2.71
N LYS A 195 8.59 9.60 -1.93
CA LYS A 195 7.13 9.44 -2.10
C LYS A 195 6.40 10.78 -2.04
N PHE A 196 6.76 11.64 -1.11
CA PHE A 196 6.13 12.96 -0.93
C PHE A 196 6.83 14.09 -1.71
N GLY A 197 7.89 13.80 -2.46
CA GLY A 197 8.51 14.78 -3.35
C GLY A 197 9.32 15.87 -2.66
N PHE A 198 9.82 15.63 -1.45
CA PHE A 198 10.63 16.60 -0.70
C PHE A 198 12.04 16.79 -1.30
N ILE A 199 12.54 15.81 -2.04
CA ILE A 199 13.85 15.90 -2.71
C ILE A 199 13.92 17.16 -3.58
N ASN A 200 14.88 18.03 -3.28
CA ASN A 200 15.13 19.31 -3.96
C ASN A 200 13.96 20.31 -3.96
N SER A 201 12.91 20.06 -3.17
CA SER A 201 11.73 20.94 -3.11
C SER A 201 11.62 21.64 -1.75
N SER A 202 11.71 20.89 -0.66
CA SER A 202 11.59 21.42 0.70
C SER A 202 12.10 20.43 1.74
N ILE A 203 12.30 20.90 2.98
CA ILE A 203 12.72 20.05 4.09
C ILE A 203 11.50 19.23 4.56
N PRO A 204 11.59 17.89 4.59
CA PRO A 204 10.48 17.05 5.04
C PRO A 204 10.22 17.24 6.54
N PRO A 205 8.97 17.48 6.97
CA PRO A 205 8.64 17.51 8.39
C PRO A 205 8.78 16.11 9.01
N ILE A 206 9.05 16.04 10.31
CA ILE A 206 9.28 14.77 11.04
C ILE A 206 8.10 13.80 10.85
N SER A 207 6.87 14.30 10.86
CA SER A 207 5.65 13.49 10.64
C SER A 207 5.54 12.86 9.25
N ARG A 208 6.35 13.31 8.28
CA ARG A 208 6.45 12.75 6.93
C ARG A 208 7.69 11.88 6.72
N LEU A 209 8.60 11.82 7.69
CA LEU A 209 9.79 10.96 7.64
C LEU A 209 9.56 9.59 8.27
N PHE A 210 8.54 9.46 9.11
CA PHE A 210 8.25 8.23 9.83
C PHE A 210 6.77 7.85 9.76
N LEU A 211 6.51 6.55 9.69
CA LEU A 211 5.17 5.99 9.84
C LEU A 211 4.89 5.73 11.33
N SER A 212 3.78 6.23 11.85
CA SER A 212 3.42 6.04 13.26
C SER A 212 3.23 4.56 13.62
N SER A 213 2.65 3.77 12.71
CA SER A 213 2.49 2.32 12.86
C SER A 213 3.83 1.62 13.08
N ASP A 214 4.84 1.98 12.30
CA ASP A 214 6.18 1.39 12.38
C ASP A 214 6.89 1.75 13.68
N LEU A 215 6.78 3.00 14.12
CA LEU A 215 7.33 3.44 15.40
C LEU A 215 6.70 2.69 16.58
N ILE A 216 5.38 2.46 16.54
CA ILE A 216 4.67 1.67 17.55
C ILE A 216 5.15 0.22 17.54
N ILE A 217 5.22 -0.41 16.36
CA ILE A 217 5.72 -1.79 16.20
C ILE A 217 7.15 -1.90 16.77
N PHE A 218 8.02 -0.97 16.42
CA PHE A 218 9.40 -0.96 16.89
C PHE A 218 9.51 -0.78 18.41
N ALA A 219 8.73 0.14 18.99
CA ALA A 219 8.66 0.32 20.43
C ALA A 219 8.20 -0.96 21.16
N LEU A 220 7.17 -1.65 20.64
CA LEU A 220 6.72 -2.93 21.17
C LEU A 220 7.80 -4.01 21.11
N TRP A 221 8.58 -4.07 20.03
CA TRP A 221 9.66 -5.04 19.90
C TRP A 221 10.85 -4.73 20.82
N ILE A 222 11.19 -3.46 21.03
CA ILE A 222 12.20 -3.07 22.03
C ILE A 222 11.76 -3.48 23.44
N THR A 223 10.53 -3.15 23.85
CA THR A 223 10.05 -3.49 25.20
C THR A 223 10.00 -5.01 25.41
N THR A 224 9.54 -5.74 24.39
CA THR A 224 9.53 -7.21 24.38
C THR A 224 10.94 -7.76 24.51
N LEU A 225 11.90 -7.22 23.75
CA LEU A 225 13.29 -7.66 23.78
C LEU A 225 13.88 -7.46 25.19
N ILE A 226 13.74 -6.27 25.77
CA ILE A 226 14.23 -5.97 27.12
C ILE A 226 13.61 -6.94 28.14
N ALA A 227 12.31 -7.20 28.05
CA ALA A 227 11.60 -8.09 28.96
C ALA A 227 12.09 -9.55 28.89
N ILE A 228 12.27 -10.12 27.68
CA ILE A 228 12.76 -11.50 27.53
C ILE A 228 14.24 -11.66 27.92
N PHE A 229 15.04 -10.60 27.84
CA PHE A 229 16.42 -10.59 28.36
C PHE A 229 16.44 -10.55 29.89
N ARG A 230 15.52 -9.81 30.52
CA ARG A 230 15.42 -9.72 31.99
C ARG A 230 14.83 -10.98 32.65
N SER A 231 13.86 -11.63 32.02
CA SER A 231 13.20 -12.79 32.62
C SER A 231 12.82 -13.85 31.60
N SER A 232 13.27 -15.08 31.85
CA SER A 232 12.87 -16.26 31.08
C SER A 232 11.43 -16.70 31.35
N LYS A 233 10.74 -16.12 32.35
CA LYS A 233 9.33 -16.41 32.65
C LYS A 233 8.36 -15.69 31.69
N LEU A 234 8.81 -14.64 30.99
CA LEU A 234 7.98 -13.83 30.09
C LEU A 234 7.94 -14.40 28.65
N LYS A 235 7.91 -15.73 28.51
CA LYS A 235 7.97 -16.40 27.19
C LYS A 235 6.77 -16.14 26.29
N TYR A 236 5.63 -15.76 26.86
CA TYR A 236 4.39 -15.45 26.11
C TYR A 236 4.41 -14.04 25.49
N LEU A 237 5.27 -13.14 25.96
CA LEU A 237 5.28 -11.75 25.53
C LEU A 237 5.62 -11.58 24.03
N PRO A 238 6.62 -12.29 23.47
CA PRO A 238 6.87 -12.27 22.02
C PRO A 238 5.67 -12.68 21.18
N LEU A 239 4.87 -13.65 21.64
CA LEU A 239 3.67 -14.09 20.93
C LEU A 239 2.62 -12.98 20.89
N LEU A 240 2.36 -12.34 22.04
CA LEU A 240 1.44 -11.21 22.13
C LEU A 240 1.90 -10.04 21.25
N THR A 241 3.19 -9.71 21.28
CA THR A 241 3.77 -8.65 20.45
C THR A 241 3.70 -8.97 18.97
N ALA A 242 3.91 -10.22 18.57
CA ALA A 242 3.74 -10.65 17.18
C ALA A 242 2.29 -10.48 16.69
N ILE A 243 1.31 -10.85 17.52
CA ILE A 243 -0.12 -10.66 17.21
C ILE A 243 -0.43 -9.17 17.03
N LEU A 244 0.00 -8.33 17.97
CA LEU A 244 -0.17 -6.88 17.86
C LEU A 244 0.51 -6.30 16.62
N THR A 245 1.71 -6.77 16.29
CA THR A 245 2.45 -6.36 15.09
C THR A 245 1.65 -6.64 13.82
N ILE A 246 1.07 -7.84 13.71
CA ILE A 246 0.24 -8.22 12.56
C ILE A 246 -1.05 -7.39 12.50
N LEU A 247 -1.72 -7.17 13.64
CA LEU A 247 -2.94 -6.35 13.67
C LEU A 247 -2.65 -4.90 13.27
N ILE A 248 -1.58 -4.29 13.80
CA ILE A 248 -1.20 -2.92 13.46
C ILE A 248 -0.86 -2.82 11.98
N THR A 249 -0.10 -3.79 11.46
CA THR A 249 0.27 -3.83 10.04
C THR A 249 -0.96 -3.99 9.14
N ALA A 250 -1.87 -4.90 9.46
CA ALA A 250 -3.05 -5.17 8.64
C ALA A 250 -4.04 -3.99 8.60
N LEU A 251 -4.09 -3.16 9.65
CA LEU A 251 -5.06 -2.07 9.77
C LEU A 251 -4.52 -0.69 9.39
N PHE A 252 -3.24 -0.43 9.64
CA PHE A 252 -2.68 0.92 9.57
C PHE A 252 -1.53 1.08 8.56
N ARG A 253 -1.07 -0.02 7.96
CA ARG A 253 0.00 0.01 6.96
C ARG A 253 -0.53 -0.46 5.62
#